data_AF-A0A9D8DA06-F1
#
_entry.id   AF-A0A9D8DA06-F1
#
_cell.length_a   1.000
_cell.length_b   1.000
_cell.length_c   1.000
_cell.angle_alpha   90.00
_cell.angle_beta   90.00
_cell.angle_gamma   90.00
#
_symmetry.space_group_name_H-M   'P 1'
#
loop_
_entity.id
_entity.type
_entity.pdbx_description
1 polymer ?
#
loop_
_entity_poly.entity_id
_entity_poly.type
_entity_poly.pdbx_seq_one_letter_code
_entity_poly.pdbx_strand_id
1 'polypeptide(L)'
;MTTDRGSNPSEGRVYGKHVSDLPPDDGRAIPRGLVRPRTIVIGLAVGIPLSLLFLWLAVRGVRFSEVWDVMAGANVALVIVSIPLLCSIFFFQGRRWRALLGKDANLPVSDYVGLTVLGNGVSCVVPGRPGDLVRAVWFSRLARLPVSRGLASVGVDRAFDVITLVVILLVCLPFVGHPPWLRTLAIIAGIIAVALLVILVLAWWYSH
;
A
#
# COMPACT_ATOMS: atom_id res chain seq x y z
N MET A 1 -33.36 43.61 38.59
CA MET A 1 -33.44 42.14 38.60
C MET A 1 -33.19 41.69 37.18
N THR A 2 -31.92 41.42 36.89
CA THR A 2 -31.35 41.18 35.55
C THR A 2 -31.24 39.69 35.31
N THR A 3 -31.88 39.13 34.28
CA THR A 3 -31.60 37.77 33.82
C THR A 3 -30.63 37.83 32.66
N ASP A 4 -29.38 37.51 33.01
CA ASP A 4 -28.18 37.48 32.18
C ASP A 4 -28.13 36.23 31.28
N ARG A 5 -27.36 36.36 30.20
CA ARG A 5 -27.11 35.44 29.10
C ARG A 5 -26.60 34.08 29.55
N GLY A 6 -27.25 33.02 29.06
CA GLY A 6 -26.69 31.68 28.98
C GLY A 6 -26.12 31.39 27.59
N SER A 7 -25.05 32.10 27.18
CA SER A 7 -24.25 31.69 26.01
C SER A 7 -23.37 30.51 26.42
N ASN A 8 -23.79 29.30 26.07
CA ASN A 8 -23.06 28.06 26.31
C ASN A 8 -21.75 28.04 25.50
N PRO A 9 -20.56 28.00 26.13
CA PRO A 9 -19.28 28.03 25.42
C PRO A 9 -18.67 26.62 25.24
N SER A 10 -19.47 25.59 24.94
CA SER A 10 -18.96 24.22 24.77
C SER A 10 -18.61 23.82 23.33
N GLU A 11 -18.65 24.74 22.36
CA GLU A 11 -18.51 24.42 20.92
C GLU A 11 -17.11 24.57 20.31
N GLY A 12 -16.05 24.82 21.09
CA GLY A 12 -14.79 25.27 20.47
C GLY A 12 -13.51 24.93 21.21
N ARG A 13 -13.32 23.69 21.71
CA ARG A 13 -12.00 23.26 22.19
C ARG A 13 -11.86 21.76 22.47
N VAL A 14 -11.84 20.91 21.45
CA VAL A 14 -11.38 19.53 21.63
C VAL A 14 -10.52 19.16 20.43
N TYR A 15 -9.30 18.67 20.68
CA TYR A 15 -8.25 18.30 19.71
C TYR A 15 -7.19 19.35 19.38
N GLY A 16 -6.49 19.79 20.42
CA GLY A 16 -5.12 20.32 20.34
C GLY A 16 -4.23 19.62 21.36
N LYS A 17 -3.89 18.35 21.13
CA LYS A 17 -2.90 17.62 21.95
C LYS A 17 -1.69 17.30 21.08
N HIS A 18 -0.50 17.72 21.52
CA HIS A 18 0.75 17.33 20.89
C HIS A 18 0.99 15.83 21.10
N VAL A 19 1.78 15.19 20.23
CA VAL A 19 2.12 13.74 20.32
C VAL A 19 2.71 13.36 21.69
N SER A 20 3.27 14.33 22.43
CA SER A 20 3.74 14.20 23.81
C SER A 20 2.65 13.96 24.85
N ASP A 21 1.39 14.25 24.53
CA ASP A 21 0.27 14.26 25.49
C ASP A 21 -0.61 13.00 25.38
N LEU A 22 -0.18 12.03 24.56
CA LEU A 22 -0.76 10.70 24.52
C LEU A 22 -0.41 9.95 25.81
N PRO A 23 -1.36 9.25 26.45
CA PRO A 23 -1.03 8.33 27.53
C PRO A 23 0.04 7.34 27.02
N PRO A 24 1.01 6.94 27.86
CA PRO A 24 2.03 5.99 27.46
C PRO A 24 1.36 4.77 26.82
N ASP A 25 1.81 4.36 25.64
CA ASP A 25 1.30 3.18 24.95
C ASP A 25 1.32 2.01 25.94
N ASP A 26 0.15 1.62 26.43
CA ASP A 26 0.02 0.63 27.49
C ASP A 26 0.21 -0.80 26.96
N GLY A 27 0.63 -0.94 25.69
CA GLY A 27 0.96 -2.20 25.04
C GLY A 27 -0.25 -3.12 24.87
N ARG A 28 -1.47 -2.64 25.18
CA ARG A 28 -2.70 -3.45 25.27
C ARG A 28 -3.54 -3.48 24.00
N ALA A 29 -3.06 -2.89 22.89
CA ALA A 29 -3.82 -2.85 21.63
C ALA A 29 -3.36 -3.87 20.56
N ILE A 30 -2.32 -4.67 20.79
CA ILE A 30 -1.98 -5.79 19.89
C ILE A 30 -2.67 -7.05 20.41
N PRO A 31 -3.67 -7.63 19.72
CA PRO A 31 -4.05 -9.01 20.01
C PRO A 31 -2.80 -9.87 19.81
N ARG A 32 -2.22 -10.33 20.91
CA ARG A 32 -1.08 -11.26 20.93
C ARG A 32 -1.54 -12.55 20.26
N GLY A 33 -1.38 -12.65 18.94
CA GLY A 33 -1.88 -13.79 18.14
C GLY A 33 -2.20 -13.54 16.67
N LEU A 34 -2.00 -12.32 16.13
CA LEU A 34 -2.42 -11.99 14.76
C LEU A 34 -1.69 -12.77 13.65
N VAL A 35 -0.47 -13.26 13.91
CA VAL A 35 0.27 -14.15 13.03
C VAL A 35 0.85 -15.30 13.83
N ARG A 36 0.42 -16.52 13.51
CA ARG A 36 0.96 -17.73 14.13
C ARG A 36 2.40 -17.92 13.66
N PRO A 37 3.36 -18.23 14.54
CA PRO A 37 4.76 -18.44 14.16
C PRO A 37 4.91 -19.52 13.09
N ARG A 38 4.00 -20.49 13.06
CA ARG A 38 3.90 -21.53 12.03
C ARG A 38 3.71 -20.97 10.62
N THR A 39 2.89 -19.94 10.43
CA THR A 39 2.64 -19.34 9.11
C THR A 39 3.87 -18.60 8.59
N ILE A 40 4.61 -17.95 9.49
CA ILE A 40 5.87 -17.27 9.16
C ILE A 40 6.95 -18.29 8.77
N VAL A 41 7.08 -19.37 9.54
CA VAL A 41 8.05 -20.44 9.25
C VAL A 41 7.74 -21.14 7.92
N ILE A 42 6.47 -21.43 7.64
CA ILE A 42 6.05 -21.99 6.34
C ILE A 42 6.34 -21.01 5.21
N GLY A 43 6.01 -19.73 5.39
CA GLY A 43 6.29 -18.67 4.42
C GLY A 43 7.78 -18.52 4.12
N LEU A 44 8.65 -18.63 5.13
CA LEU A 44 10.11 -18.62 4.94
C LEU A 44 10.62 -19.91 4.29
N ALA A 45 10.14 -21.07 4.74
CA ALA A 45 10.57 -22.37 4.23
C ALA A 45 10.22 -22.57 2.75
N VAL A 46 9.13 -21.99 2.26
CA VAL A 46 8.76 -22.02 0.83
C VAL A 46 9.33 -20.80 0.09
N GLY A 47 9.25 -19.62 0.70
CA GLY A 47 9.62 -18.36 0.06
C GLY A 47 11.12 -18.25 -0.23
N ILE A 48 11.98 -18.72 0.67
CA ILE A 48 13.44 -18.64 0.49
C ILE A 48 13.90 -19.55 -0.67
N PRO A 49 13.57 -20.86 -0.72
CA PRO A 49 13.97 -21.71 -1.83
C PRO A 49 13.39 -21.25 -3.17
N LEU A 50 12.14 -20.80 -3.18
CA LEU A 50 11.52 -20.29 -4.40
C LEU A 50 12.21 -19.01 -4.88
N SER A 51 12.54 -18.09 -3.97
CA SER A 51 13.28 -16.87 -4.32
C SER A 51 14.68 -17.19 -4.84
N LEU A 52 15.39 -18.14 -4.21
CA LEU A 52 16.70 -18.62 -4.67
C LEU A 52 16.62 -19.27 -6.05
N LEU A 53 15.59 -20.07 -6.32
CA LEU A 53 15.36 -20.69 -7.63
C LEU A 53 15.14 -19.62 -8.71
N PHE A 54 14.27 -18.65 -8.46
CA PHE A 54 14.02 -17.56 -9.42
C PHE A 54 15.24 -16.66 -9.61
N LEU A 55 15.99 -16.38 -8.55
CA LEU A 55 17.24 -15.64 -8.63
C LEU A 55 18.28 -16.40 -9.48
N TRP A 56 18.42 -17.70 -9.25
CA TRP A 56 19.29 -18.55 -10.06
C TRP A 56 18.84 -18.56 -11.53
N LEU A 57 17.54 -18.71 -11.80
CA LEU A 57 16.99 -18.65 -13.16
C LEU A 57 17.24 -17.30 -13.83
N ALA A 58 17.18 -16.20 -13.09
CA ALA A 58 17.42 -14.84 -13.60
C ALA A 58 18.91 -14.61 -13.91
N VAL A 59 19.82 -15.14 -13.08
CA VAL A 59 21.26 -14.84 -13.16
C VAL A 59 22.03 -15.85 -14.02
N ARG A 60 21.55 -17.09 -14.18
CA ARG A 60 22.27 -18.17 -14.87
C ARG A 60 22.69 -17.87 -16.32
N GLY A 61 22.05 -16.91 -16.98
CA GLY A 61 22.35 -16.50 -18.36
C GLY A 61 23.04 -15.14 -18.48
N VAL A 62 23.39 -14.51 -17.36
CA VAL A 62 23.85 -13.12 -17.33
C VAL A 62 25.38 -13.08 -17.27
N ARG A 63 26.01 -12.40 -18.23
CA ARG A 63 27.43 -12.07 -18.18
C ARG A 63 27.62 -10.86 -17.28
N PHE A 64 28.13 -11.05 -16.07
CA PHE A 64 28.31 -9.99 -15.08
C PHE A 64 29.17 -8.82 -15.56
N SER A 65 30.13 -9.06 -16.46
CA SER A 65 30.93 -8.00 -17.08
C SER A 65 30.07 -7.01 -17.87
N GLU A 66 29.12 -7.51 -18.65
CA GLU A 66 28.22 -6.67 -19.45
C GLU A 66 27.27 -5.87 -18.56
N VAL A 67 26.83 -6.45 -17.44
CA VAL A 67 26.01 -5.73 -16.44
C VAL A 67 26.80 -4.57 -15.87
N TRP A 68 28.07 -4.78 -15.53
CA TRP A 68 28.93 -3.74 -14.99
C TRP A 68 29.17 -2.61 -16.00
N ASP A 69 29.44 -2.94 -17.25
CA ASP A 69 29.66 -1.95 -18.32
C ASP A 69 28.40 -1.11 -18.57
N VAL A 70 27.21 -1.73 -18.55
CA VAL A 70 25.93 -1.02 -18.67
C VAL A 70 25.66 -0.14 -17.46
N MET A 71 25.98 -0.60 -16.25
CA MET A 71 25.84 0.21 -15.03
C MET A 71 26.83 1.38 -15.02
N ALA A 72 28.06 1.20 -15.49
CA ALA A 72 29.05 2.26 -15.60
C ALA A 72 28.66 3.33 -16.62
N GLY A 73 27.95 2.94 -17.68
CA GLY A 73 27.36 3.86 -18.67
C GLY A 73 26.02 4.47 -18.26
N ALA A 74 25.50 4.17 -17.06
CA ALA A 74 24.20 4.65 -16.64
C ALA A 74 24.17 6.18 -16.53
N ASN A 75 23.14 6.79 -17.11
CA ASN A 75 23.00 8.24 -17.10
C ASN A 75 22.61 8.72 -15.68
N VAL A 76 23.56 9.34 -15.00
CA VAL A 76 23.38 9.89 -13.64
C VAL A 76 22.23 10.89 -13.58
N ALA A 77 21.96 11.66 -14.65
CA ALA A 77 20.84 12.58 -14.70
C ALA A 77 19.49 11.84 -14.61
N LEU A 78 19.35 10.68 -15.25
CA LEU A 78 18.13 9.87 -15.15
C LEU A 78 17.94 9.31 -13.73
N VAL A 79 19.02 8.94 -13.05
CA VAL A 79 18.97 8.51 -11.65
C VAL A 79 18.50 9.66 -10.76
N ILE A 80 19.07 10.85 -10.94
CA ILE A 80 18.68 12.04 -10.18
C ILE A 80 17.20 12.39 -10.43
N VAL A 81 16.72 12.31 -11.67
CA VAL A 81 15.30 12.55 -12.02
C VAL A 81 14.37 11.48 -11.43
N SER A 82 14.86 10.24 -11.28
CA SER A 82 14.07 9.15 -10.70
C SER A 82 13.77 9.37 -9.20
N ILE A 83 14.65 10.06 -8.47
CA ILE A 83 14.47 10.34 -7.03
C ILE A 83 13.18 11.15 -6.76
N PRO A 84 12.96 12.35 -7.32
CA PRO A 84 11.74 13.10 -7.10
C PRO A 84 10.50 12.40 -7.66
N LEU A 85 10.63 11.63 -8.75
CA LEU A 85 9.52 10.79 -9.24
C LEU A 85 9.12 9.73 -8.21
N LEU A 86 10.09 9.05 -7.60
CA LEU A 86 9.83 8.08 -6.54
C LEU A 86 9.21 8.73 -5.30
N CYS A 87 9.73 9.88 -4.88
CA CYS A 87 9.13 10.66 -3.79
C CYS A 87 7.68 11.07 -4.11
N SER A 88 7.42 11.47 -5.36
CA SER A 88 6.08 11.83 -5.81
C SER A 88 5.11 10.66 -5.73
N ILE A 89 5.54 9.44 -6.07
CA ILE A 89 4.74 8.22 -5.92
C ILE A 89 4.27 8.05 -4.47
N PHE A 90 5.19 8.14 -3.49
CA PHE A 90 4.82 8.01 -2.08
C PHE A 90 3.93 9.16 -1.59
N PHE A 91 4.16 10.37 -2.08
CA PHE A 91 3.32 11.52 -1.79
C PHE A 91 1.88 11.35 -2.28
N PHE A 92 1.70 10.95 -3.55
CA PHE A 92 0.37 10.70 -4.12
C PHE A 92 -0.33 9.53 -3.44
N GLN A 93 0.39 8.47 -3.09
CA GLN A 93 -0.17 7.38 -2.29
C GLN A 93 -0.67 7.87 -0.93
N GLY A 94 0.14 8.64 -0.19
CA GLY A 94 -0.28 9.21 1.09
C GLY A 94 -1.52 10.11 0.96
N ARG A 95 -1.60 10.91 -0.12
CA ARG A 95 -2.79 11.73 -0.43
C ARG A 95 -4.02 10.89 -0.77
N ARG A 96 -3.88 9.87 -1.63
CA ARG A 96 -4.96 8.94 -1.98
C ARG A 96 -5.53 8.28 -0.73
N TRP A 97 -4.65 7.85 0.15
CA TRP A 97 -5.02 7.24 1.43
C TRP A 97 -5.75 8.20 2.37
N ARG A 98 -5.30 9.45 2.45
CA ARG A 98 -6.04 10.50 3.17
C ARG A 98 -7.45 10.71 2.59
N ALA A 99 -7.60 10.67 1.26
CA ALA A 99 -8.91 10.79 0.62
C ALA A 99 -9.83 9.58 0.90
N LEU A 100 -9.28 8.36 0.88
CA LEU A 100 -10.03 7.13 1.14
C LEU A 100 -10.52 6.98 2.59
N LEU A 101 -9.72 7.43 3.58
CA LEU A 101 -10.13 7.38 4.98
C LEU A 101 -11.05 8.55 5.39
N GLY A 102 -11.24 9.54 4.52
CA GLY A 102 -12.12 10.68 4.77
C GLY A 102 -11.58 11.67 5.82
N LYS A 103 -12.31 12.77 6.04
CA LYS A 103 -11.96 13.85 7.00
C LYS A 103 -11.99 13.41 8.47
N ASP A 104 -12.44 12.19 8.75
CA ASP A 104 -12.60 11.64 10.11
C ASP A 104 -11.24 11.47 10.83
N ALA A 105 -10.15 11.42 10.09
CA ALA A 105 -8.79 11.35 10.59
C ALA A 105 -8.11 12.73 10.50
N ASN A 106 -7.99 13.42 11.63
CA ASN A 106 -7.45 14.79 11.74
C ASN A 106 -5.91 14.83 11.63
N LEU A 107 -5.33 14.07 10.69
CA LEU A 107 -3.88 13.88 10.54
C LEU A 107 -3.30 14.70 9.38
N PRO A 108 -2.09 15.25 9.52
CA PRO A 108 -1.39 15.92 8.41
C PRO A 108 -0.97 14.94 7.33
N VAL A 109 -0.85 15.40 6.07
CA VAL A 109 -0.45 14.54 4.92
C VAL A 109 0.90 13.87 5.17
N SER A 110 1.81 14.52 5.89
CA SER A 110 3.14 13.99 6.24
C SER A 110 3.06 12.64 6.95
N ASP A 111 2.11 12.48 7.86
CA ASP A 111 1.95 11.25 8.65
C ASP A 111 1.43 10.12 7.75
N TYR A 112 0.57 10.46 6.78
CA TYR A 112 0.11 9.49 5.80
C TYR A 112 1.23 9.00 4.88
N VAL A 113 2.09 9.93 4.46
CA VAL A 113 3.26 9.62 3.63
C VAL A 113 4.27 8.79 4.43
N GLY A 114 4.56 9.15 5.68
CA GLY A 114 5.46 8.42 6.56
C GLY A 114 5.02 6.98 6.82
N LEU A 115 3.73 6.78 7.15
CA LEU A 115 3.14 5.45 7.32
C LEU A 115 3.14 4.64 6.01
N THR A 116 2.99 5.30 4.88
CA THR A 116 3.10 4.65 3.55
C THR A 116 4.51 4.16 3.27
N VAL A 117 5.52 4.99 3.53
CA VAL A 117 6.94 4.62 3.37
C VAL A 117 7.31 3.48 4.31
N LEU A 118 6.91 3.54 5.58
CA LEU A 118 7.15 2.47 6.56
C LEU A 118 6.46 1.17 6.16
N GLY A 119 5.19 1.22 5.76
CA GLY A 119 4.47 0.05 5.28
C GLY A 119 5.15 -0.58 4.07
N ASN A 120 5.55 0.23 3.08
CA ASN A 120 6.27 -0.28 1.92
C ASN A 120 7.64 -0.89 2.28
N GLY A 121 8.35 -0.29 3.24
CA GLY A 121 9.59 -0.84 3.79
C GLY A 121 9.39 -2.22 4.44
N VAL A 122 8.31 -2.41 5.20
CA VAL A 122 7.96 -3.73 5.76
C VAL A 122 7.71 -4.75 4.65
N SER A 123 7.03 -4.37 3.56
CA SER A 123 6.83 -5.25 2.40
C SER A 123 8.13 -5.64 1.68
N CYS A 124 9.21 -4.86 1.82
CA CYS A 124 10.52 -5.22 1.28
C CYS A 124 11.23 -6.30 2.12
N VAL A 125 11.01 -6.32 3.43
CA VAL A 125 11.68 -7.24 4.36
C VAL A 125 10.87 -8.52 4.57
N VAL A 126 9.55 -8.41 4.60
CA VAL A 126 8.66 -9.52 4.98
C VAL A 126 8.09 -10.22 3.74
N PRO A 127 8.29 -11.55 3.61
CA PRO A 127 7.71 -12.32 2.51
C PRO A 127 6.17 -12.27 2.57
N GLY A 128 5.54 -12.14 1.40
CA GLY A 128 4.08 -11.97 1.29
C GLY A 128 3.59 -10.53 1.34
N ARG A 129 4.49 -9.53 1.36
CA ARG A 129 4.18 -8.09 1.24
C ARG A 129 3.03 -7.60 2.16
N PRO A 130 3.06 -7.90 3.48
CA PRO A 130 1.98 -7.49 4.39
C PRO A 130 1.97 -5.99 4.71
N GLY A 131 2.90 -5.20 4.15
CA GLY A 131 3.10 -3.80 4.49
C GLY A 131 1.85 -2.92 4.35
N ASP A 132 0.95 -3.25 3.42
CA ASP A 132 -0.33 -2.55 3.29
C ASP A 132 -1.32 -2.88 4.41
N LEU A 133 -1.32 -4.13 4.86
CA LEU A 133 -2.14 -4.56 6.00
C LEU A 133 -1.62 -3.91 7.29
N VAL A 134 -0.29 -3.86 7.44
CA VAL A 134 0.37 -3.17 8.55
C VAL A 134 0.02 -1.68 8.54
N ARG A 135 0.06 -1.04 7.36
CA ARG A 135 -0.36 0.34 7.17
C ARG A 135 -1.83 0.57 7.55
N ALA A 136 -2.75 -0.29 7.14
CA ALA A 136 -4.15 -0.21 7.54
C ALA A 136 -4.36 -0.28 9.06
N VAL A 137 -3.61 -1.16 9.74
CA VAL A 137 -3.66 -1.29 11.20
C VAL A 137 -3.09 -0.05 11.88
N TRP A 138 -1.94 0.47 11.42
CA TRP A 138 -1.35 1.68 11.98
C TRP A 138 -2.23 2.91 11.79
N PHE A 139 -2.84 3.08 10.61
CA PHE A 139 -3.80 4.16 10.37
C PHE A 139 -5.05 4.04 11.23
N SER A 140 -5.61 2.84 11.35
CA SER A 140 -6.76 2.58 12.22
C SER A 140 -6.49 3.00 13.66
N ARG A 141 -5.27 2.76 14.17
CA ARG A 141 -4.86 3.22 15.51
C ARG A 141 -4.71 4.73 15.60
N LEU A 142 -4.00 5.33 14.64
CA LEU A 142 -3.69 6.76 14.68
C LEU A 142 -4.95 7.62 14.48
N ALA A 143 -5.90 7.15 13.66
CA ALA A 143 -7.18 7.79 13.39
C ALA A 143 -8.32 7.36 14.32
N ARG A 144 -8.10 6.40 15.24
CA ARG A 144 -9.14 5.79 16.11
C ARG A 144 -10.36 5.24 15.35
N LEU A 145 -10.14 4.71 14.16
CA LEU A 145 -11.17 4.07 13.33
C LEU A 145 -11.11 2.54 13.46
N PRO A 146 -12.21 1.80 13.23
CA PRO A 146 -12.17 0.33 13.24
C PRO A 146 -11.23 -0.21 12.15
N VAL A 147 -10.42 -1.22 12.50
CA VAL A 147 -9.41 -1.83 11.60
C VAL A 147 -10.04 -2.34 10.31
N SER A 148 -11.27 -2.83 10.36
CA SER A 148 -12.05 -3.27 9.19
C SER A 148 -12.17 -2.19 8.12
N ARG A 149 -12.30 -0.92 8.50
CA ARG A 149 -12.40 0.21 7.57
C ARG A 149 -11.07 0.46 6.85
N GLY A 150 -9.95 0.38 7.57
CA GLY A 150 -8.60 0.49 6.99
C GLY A 150 -8.27 -0.70 6.06
N LEU A 151 -8.71 -1.91 6.41
CA LEU A 151 -8.53 -3.09 5.57
C LEU A 151 -9.42 -3.02 4.31
N ALA A 152 -10.64 -2.52 4.43
CA ALA A 152 -11.52 -2.28 3.30
C ALA A 152 -10.90 -1.26 2.33
N SER A 153 -10.32 -0.16 2.84
CA SER A 153 -9.63 0.81 1.99
C SER A 153 -8.43 0.19 1.26
N VAL A 154 -7.63 -0.67 1.91
CA VAL A 154 -6.54 -1.43 1.23
C VAL A 154 -7.10 -2.30 0.11
N GLY A 155 -8.17 -3.04 0.38
CA GLY A 155 -8.76 -3.95 -0.60
C GLY A 155 -9.19 -3.21 -1.86
N VAL A 156 -9.87 -2.08 -1.70
CA VAL A 156 -10.27 -1.19 -2.80
C VAL A 156 -9.04 -0.65 -3.53
N ASP A 157 -8.04 -0.16 -2.80
CA ASP A 157 -6.76 0.33 -3.33
C ASP A 157 -6.08 -0.70 -4.25
N ARG A 158 -5.97 -1.93 -3.74
CA ARG A 158 -5.28 -3.04 -4.40
C ARG A 158 -6.06 -3.52 -5.62
N ALA A 159 -7.38 -3.50 -5.56
CA ALA A 159 -8.20 -3.83 -6.71
C ALA A 159 -8.07 -2.79 -7.83
N PHE A 160 -8.08 -1.49 -7.52
CA PHE A 160 -7.80 -0.43 -8.50
C PHE A 160 -6.41 -0.57 -9.12
N ASP A 161 -5.39 -0.88 -8.32
CA ASP A 161 -4.03 -1.10 -8.82
C ASP A 161 -3.99 -2.29 -9.80
N VAL A 162 -4.67 -3.41 -9.50
CA VAL A 162 -4.76 -4.59 -10.38
C VAL A 162 -5.50 -4.27 -11.68
N ILE A 163 -6.64 -3.58 -11.60
CA ILE A 163 -7.41 -3.16 -12.78
C ILE A 163 -6.56 -2.25 -13.67
N THR A 164 -5.90 -1.26 -13.08
CA THR A 164 -5.04 -0.31 -13.80
C THR A 164 -3.89 -1.04 -14.49
N LEU A 165 -3.22 -1.95 -13.79
CA LEU A 165 -2.13 -2.75 -14.33
C LEU A 165 -2.59 -3.59 -15.52
N VAL A 166 -3.77 -4.22 -15.42
CA VAL A 166 -4.33 -5.03 -16.50
C VAL A 166 -4.76 -4.18 -17.69
N VAL A 167 -5.36 -3.03 -17.47
CA VAL A 167 -5.70 -2.09 -18.56
C VAL A 167 -4.44 -1.64 -19.29
N ILE A 168 -3.40 -1.22 -18.56
CA ILE A 168 -2.11 -0.85 -19.16
C ILE A 168 -1.52 -2.02 -19.95
N LEU A 169 -1.57 -3.24 -19.41
CA LEU A 169 -1.08 -4.44 -20.09
C LEU A 169 -1.82 -4.69 -21.42
N LEU A 170 -3.16 -4.61 -21.41
CA LEU A 170 -4.00 -4.78 -22.60
C LEU A 170 -3.76 -3.69 -23.65
N VAL A 171 -3.55 -2.45 -23.21
CA VAL A 171 -3.22 -1.33 -24.11
C VAL A 171 -1.82 -1.48 -24.70
N CYS A 172 -0.84 -1.97 -23.94
CA CYS A 172 0.55 -2.13 -24.42
C CYS A 172 0.75 -3.35 -25.32
N LEU A 173 -0.03 -4.42 -25.15
CA LEU A 173 0.05 -5.66 -25.94
C LEU A 173 0.17 -5.47 -27.45
N PRO A 174 -0.64 -4.65 -28.14
CA PRO A 174 -0.52 -4.46 -29.59
C PRO A 174 0.78 -3.77 -30.02
N PHE A 175 1.48 -3.07 -29.10
CA PHE A 175 2.67 -2.28 -29.43
C PHE A 175 3.99 -3.03 -29.18
N VAL A 176 3.96 -4.22 -28.56
CA VAL A 176 5.15 -4.97 -28.17
C VAL A 176 5.16 -6.33 -28.87
N GLY A 177 6.23 -6.66 -29.60
CA GLY A 177 6.42 -8.01 -30.13
C GLY A 177 6.53 -9.02 -28.98
N HIS A 178 5.56 -9.93 -28.88
CA HIS A 178 5.48 -10.87 -27.76
C HIS A 178 5.22 -12.31 -28.23
N PRO A 179 5.65 -13.32 -27.46
CA PRO A 179 5.34 -14.71 -27.78
C PRO A 179 3.83 -14.99 -27.58
N PRO A 180 3.24 -15.98 -28.29
CA PRO A 180 1.80 -16.25 -28.24
C PRO A 180 1.26 -16.58 -26.84
N TRP A 181 2.07 -17.23 -25.99
CA TRP A 181 1.67 -17.59 -24.62
C TRP A 181 1.43 -16.37 -23.73
N LEU A 182 2.11 -15.24 -23.99
CA LEU A 182 1.94 -14.01 -23.22
C LEU A 182 0.56 -13.40 -23.44
N ARG A 183 0.04 -13.47 -24.67
CA ARG A 183 -1.32 -13.02 -25.01
C ARG A 183 -2.37 -13.78 -24.21
N THR A 184 -2.24 -15.09 -24.11
CA THR A 184 -3.17 -15.94 -23.35
C THR A 184 -3.17 -15.57 -21.87
N LEU A 185 -1.99 -15.41 -21.26
CA LEU A 185 -1.87 -14.98 -19.87
C LEU A 185 -2.49 -13.60 -19.63
N ALA A 186 -2.30 -12.67 -20.55
CA ALA A 186 -2.85 -11.33 -20.42
C ALA A 186 -4.38 -11.31 -20.59
N ILE A 187 -4.95 -12.15 -21.46
CA ILE A 187 -6.40 -12.30 -21.57
C ILE A 187 -6.97 -12.88 -20.26
N ILE A 188 -6.33 -13.89 -19.68
CA ILE A 188 -6.74 -14.48 -18.41
C ILE A 188 -6.68 -13.43 -17.29
N ALA A 189 -5.57 -12.69 -17.18
CA ALA A 189 -5.44 -11.58 -16.23
C ALA A 189 -6.51 -10.49 -16.47
N GLY A 190 -6.80 -10.20 -17.74
CA GLY A 190 -7.91 -9.38 -18.23
C GLY A 190 -9.25 -9.76 -17.61
N ILE A 191 -9.64 -11.01 -17.81
CA ILE A 191 -10.91 -11.57 -17.33
C ILE A 191 -10.98 -11.50 -15.80
N ILE A 192 -9.90 -11.87 -15.10
CA ILE A 192 -9.84 -11.82 -13.64
C ILE A 192 -10.04 -10.39 -13.13
N ALA A 193 -9.39 -9.40 -13.75
CA ALA A 193 -9.53 -8.00 -13.34
C ALA A 193 -10.95 -7.46 -13.59
N VAL A 194 -11.58 -7.81 -14.71
CA VAL A 194 -12.98 -7.42 -14.98
C VAL A 194 -13.92 -8.07 -13.97
N ALA A 195 -13.72 -9.34 -13.64
CA ALA A 195 -14.52 -10.02 -12.62
C ALA A 195 -14.37 -9.33 -11.24
N LEU A 196 -13.15 -8.97 -10.85
CA LEU A 196 -12.90 -8.22 -9.61
C LEU A 196 -13.56 -6.84 -9.62
N LEU A 197 -13.50 -6.10 -10.74
CA LEU A 197 -14.19 -4.82 -10.89
C LEU A 197 -15.71 -4.98 -10.69
N VAL A 198 -16.31 -5.97 -11.34
CA VAL A 198 -17.75 -6.25 -11.22
C VAL A 198 -18.12 -6.56 -9.77
N ILE A 199 -17.34 -7.39 -9.06
CA ILE A 199 -17.56 -7.68 -7.64
C ILE A 199 -17.51 -6.40 -6.80
N LEU A 200 -16.55 -5.51 -7.03
CA LEU A 200 -16.45 -4.24 -6.30
C LEU A 200 -17.64 -3.32 -6.57
N VAL A 201 -18.08 -3.21 -7.83
CA VAL A 201 -19.23 -2.38 -8.21
C VAL A 201 -20.51 -2.93 -7.58
N LEU A 202 -20.70 -4.25 -7.59
CA LEU A 202 -21.84 -4.90 -6.94
C LEU A 202 -21.82 -4.72 -5.42
N ALA A 203 -20.65 -4.85 -4.78
CA ALA A 203 -20.50 -4.62 -3.35
C ALA A 203 -20.79 -3.16 -2.99
N TRP A 204 -20.37 -2.21 -3.82
CA TRP A 204 -20.69 -0.80 -3.66
C TRP A 204 -22.19 -0.53 -3.81
N TRP A 205 -22.82 -1.12 -4.84
CA TRP A 205 -24.27 -1.01 -5.09
C TRP A 205 -25.11 -1.58 -3.95
N TYR A 206 -24.73 -2.72 -3.38
CA TYR A 206 -25.44 -3.33 -2.25
C TYR A 206 -25.31 -2.53 -0.94
N SER A 207 -24.26 -1.69 -0.83
CA SER A 207 -24.00 -0.90 0.36
C SER A 207 -24.73 0.45 0.42
N HIS A 208 -25.47 0.83 -0.64
CA HIS A 208 -26.27 2.05 -0.75
C HIS A 208 -27.75 1.69 -0.96
#